data_AF-A0A8T7LMT0-F1
#
_entry.id   AF-A0A8T7LMT0-F1
#
_cell.length_a   1.000
_cell.length_b   1.000
_cell.length_c   1.000
_cell.angle_alpha   90.00
_cell.angle_beta   90.00
_cell.angle_gamma   90.00
#
_symmetry.space_group_name_H-M   'P 1'
#
loop_
_entity.id
_entity.type
_entity.pdbx_description
1 polymer ?
#
loop_
_entity_poly.entity_id
_entity_poly.type
_entity_poly.pdbx_seq_one_letter_code
_entity_poly.pdbx_strand_id
1 'polypeptide(L)'
;MTTITEMELLIGASNKTEQRGIECFLKRFQIIRFNPRISDLVANLIRQCRLRHGLLIADAFIAAAAIISGVPLSSRNQRDFRFILQLTLLPYL
;
A
#
# COMPACT_ATOMS: atom_id res chain seq x y z
N MET A 1 3.99 5.06 5.47
CA MET A 1 3.25 3.78 5.47
C MET A 1 1.81 4.05 5.10
N THR A 2 1.09 3.14 4.44
CA THR A 2 -0.31 3.41 4.03
C THR A 2 -1.31 2.90 5.07
N THR A 3 -2.53 3.45 5.10
CA THR A 3 -3.61 2.93 5.93
C THR A 3 -3.94 1.46 5.63
N ILE A 4 -3.78 1.00 4.38
CA ILE A 4 -3.98 -0.44 4.04
C ILE A 4 -2.97 -1.29 4.78
N THR A 5 -1.68 -0.94 4.73
CA THR A 5 -0.63 -1.70 5.43
C THR A 5 -0.81 -1.67 6.95
N GLU A 6 -1.29 -0.55 7.50
CA GLU A 6 -1.71 -0.46 8.91
C GLU A 6 -2.84 -1.47 9.23
N MET A 7 -3.89 -1.50 8.41
CA MET A 7 -5.02 -2.42 8.58
C MET A 7 -4.61 -3.89 8.43
N GLU A 8 -3.76 -4.22 7.46
CA GLU A 8 -3.23 -5.58 7.25
C GLU A 8 -2.47 -6.09 8.48
N LEU A 9 -1.63 -5.24 9.07
CA LEU A 9 -0.91 -5.59 10.30
C LEU A 9 -1.88 -5.82 11.47
N LEU A 10 -2.87 -4.94 11.66
CA LEU A 10 -3.84 -5.08 12.74
C LEU A 10 -4.71 -6.35 12.59
N ILE A 11 -5.12 -6.69 11.36
CA ILE A 11 -5.87 -7.93 11.06
C ILE A 11 -5.02 -9.17 11.35
N GLY A 12 -3.70 -9.10 11.11
CA GLY A 12 -2.76 -10.19 11.39
C GLY A 12 -2.52 -10.46 12.88
N ALA A 13 -2.98 -9.59 13.80
CA ALA A 13 -2.83 -9.79 15.22
C ALA A 13 -3.73 -10.93 15.73
N SER A 14 -3.15 -11.93 16.40
CA SER A 14 -3.91 -13.08 16.91
C SER A 14 -4.51 -12.83 18.30
N ASN A 15 -4.06 -11.78 19.01
CA ASN A 15 -4.54 -11.43 20.34
C ASN A 15 -4.28 -9.94 20.69
N LYS A 16 -4.85 -9.48 21.81
CA LYS A 16 -4.72 -8.07 22.26
C LYS A 16 -3.29 -7.65 22.60
N THR A 17 -2.44 -8.59 23.02
CA THR A 17 -1.03 -8.28 23.34
C THR A 17 -0.25 -7.99 22.06
N GLU A 18 -0.42 -8.82 21.03
CA GLU A 18 0.15 -8.58 19.69
C GLU A 18 -0.38 -7.28 19.08
N GLN A 19 -1.69 -7.03 19.15
CA GLN A 19 -2.29 -5.80 18.64
C GLN A 19 -1.64 -4.55 19.26
N ARG A 20 -1.45 -4.52 20.58
CA ARG A 20 -0.77 -3.39 21.27
C ARG A 20 0.68 -3.24 20.81
N GLY A 21 1.38 -4.35 20.57
CA GLY A 21 2.73 -4.34 20.01
C GLY A 21 2.76 -3.71 18.62
N ILE A 22 1.82 -4.07 17.76
CA ILE A 22 1.66 -3.51 16.41
C ILE A 22 1.30 -2.03 16.47
N GLU A 23 0.37 -1.62 17.32
CA GLU A 23 0.02 -0.21 17.52
C GLU A 23 1.24 0.61 17.99
N CYS A 24 2.07 0.06 18.88
CA CYS A 24 3.31 0.72 19.31
C CYS A 24 4.33 0.84 18.16
N PHE A 25 4.48 -0.22 17.36
CA PHE A 25 5.33 -0.21 16.16
C PHE A 25 4.88 0.84 15.14
N LEU A 26 3.57 0.94 14.90
CA LEU A 26 2.96 1.87 13.94
C LEU A 26 3.22 3.34 14.27
N LYS A 27 3.38 3.69 15.56
CA LYS A 27 3.72 5.08 15.99
C LYS A 27 5.04 5.61 15.40
N ARG A 28 5.91 4.72 14.91
CA ARG A 28 7.19 5.09 14.28
C ARG A 28 7.04 5.54 12.83
N PHE A 29 5.85 5.41 12.25
CA PHE A 29 5.59 5.69 10.85
C PHE A 29 4.55 6.80 10.69
N GLN A 30 4.77 7.65 9.70
CA GLN A 30 3.70 8.51 9.20
C GLN A 30 2.73 7.67 8.36
N ILE A 31 1.45 7.68 8.76
CA ILE A 31 0.38 6.98 8.05
C ILE A 31 -0.22 7.90 6.98
N ILE A 32 -0.10 7.49 5.72
CA ILE A 32 -0.73 8.14 4.57
C ILE A 32 -2.20 7.72 4.56
N ARG A 33 -3.07 8.68 4.91
CA ARG A 33 -4.52 8.51 4.93
C ARG A 33 -5.10 8.58 3.51
N PHE A 34 -6.26 7.95 3.32
CA PHE A 34 -6.98 8.06 2.07
C PHE A 34 -7.48 9.48 1.87
N ASN A 35 -7.46 9.91 0.62
CA ASN A 35 -8.04 11.16 0.17
C ASN A 35 -8.63 10.95 -1.22
N PRO A 36 -9.46 11.89 -1.72
CA PRO A 36 -10.11 11.74 -3.02
C PRO A 36 -9.15 11.46 -4.17
N ARG A 37 -7.97 12.11 -4.19
CA ARG A 37 -6.97 11.91 -5.26
C ARG A 37 -6.42 10.48 -5.28
N ILE A 38 -6.20 9.89 -4.10
CA ILE A 38 -5.80 8.48 -3.97
C ILE A 38 -6.92 7.59 -4.50
N SER A 39 -8.16 7.81 -4.08
CA SER A 39 -9.31 7.01 -4.52
C SER A 39 -9.51 7.05 -6.04
N ASP A 40 -9.40 8.24 -6.65
CA ASP A 40 -9.51 8.41 -8.09
C ASP A 40 -8.41 7.65 -8.84
N LEU A 41 -7.17 7.72 -8.35
CA LEU A 41 -6.05 6.99 -8.94
C LEU A 41 -6.21 5.47 -8.77
N VAL A 42 -6.70 4.99 -7.63
CA VAL A 42 -7.00 3.57 -7.43
C VAL A 42 -8.00 3.07 -8.47
N ALA A 43 -9.10 3.81 -8.67
CA ALA A 43 -10.10 3.46 -9.67
C ALA A 43 -9.49 3.37 -11.08
N ASN A 44 -8.59 4.29 -11.43
CA ASN A 44 -7.88 4.26 -12.71
C ASN A 44 -6.93 3.07 -12.84
N LEU A 45 -6.12 2.79 -11.82
CA LEU A 45 -5.20 1.65 -11.80
C LEU A 45 -5.95 0.32 -11.92
N ILE A 46 -7.08 0.17 -11.22
CA ILE A 46 -7.92 -1.04 -11.31
C ILE A 46 -8.47 -1.21 -12.73
N ARG A 47 -9.01 -0.16 -13.36
CA ARG A 47 -9.51 -0.24 -14.75
C ARG A 47 -8.42 -0.65 -15.74
N GLN A 48 -7.19 -0.16 -15.56
CA GLN A 48 -6.09 -0.40 -16.49
C GLN A 48 -5.39 -1.74 -16.28
N CYS A 49 -5.19 -2.13 -15.02
CA CYS A 49 -4.28 -3.21 -14.66
C CYS A 49 -4.96 -4.47 -14.11
N ARG A 50 -6.22 -4.43 -13.66
CA ARG A 50 -6.88 -5.60 -13.04
C ARG A 50 -6.96 -6.79 -13.98
N LEU A 51 -7.46 -6.58 -15.20
CA LEU A 51 -7.67 -7.68 -16.17
C LEU A 51 -6.35 -8.19 -16.79
N ARG A 52 -5.35 -7.30 -16.94
CA ARG A 52 -4.08 -7.62 -17.60
C ARG A 52 -3.03 -8.19 -16.66
N HIS A 53 -3.00 -7.69 -15.43
CA HIS A 53 -1.93 -7.96 -14.46
C HIS A 53 -2.44 -8.45 -13.10
N GLY A 54 -3.75 -8.64 -12.94
CA GLY A 54 -4.32 -9.17 -11.70
C GLY A 54 -4.28 -8.21 -10.51
N LEU A 55 -3.95 -6.93 -10.70
CA LEU A 55 -3.80 -5.94 -9.62
C LEU A 55 -4.98 -5.98 -8.65
N LEU A 56 -4.70 -6.14 -7.36
CA LEU A 56 -5.71 -6.19 -6.30
C LEU A 56 -5.99 -4.79 -5.76
N ILE A 57 -7.14 -4.63 -5.08
CA ILE A 57 -7.58 -3.35 -4.52
C ILE A 57 -6.56 -2.83 -3.49
N ALA A 58 -6.08 -3.70 -2.59
CA ALA A 58 -5.08 -3.34 -1.58
C ALA A 58 -3.79 -2.81 -2.23
N ASP A 59 -3.24 -3.56 -3.19
CA ASP A 59 -2.03 -3.14 -3.93
C ASP A 59 -2.24 -1.85 -4.72
N ALA A 60 -3.41 -1.69 -5.34
CA ALA A 60 -3.76 -0.45 -6.03
C ALA A 60 -3.76 0.75 -5.08
N PHE A 61 -4.29 0.62 -3.86
CA PHE A 61 -4.23 1.65 -2.84
C PHE A 61 -2.81 1.95 -2.39
N ILE A 62 -1.98 0.93 -2.21
CA ILE A 62 -0.57 1.09 -1.83
C ILE A 62 0.19 1.86 -2.93
N ALA A 63 0.02 1.45 -4.19
CA ALA A 63 0.62 2.11 -5.34
C ALA A 63 0.14 3.56 -5.49
N ALA A 64 -1.18 3.80 -5.42
CA ALA A 64 -1.76 5.12 -5.55
C ALA A 64 -1.30 6.07 -4.44
N ALA A 65 -1.24 5.59 -3.20
CA ALA A 65 -0.74 6.38 -2.07
C ALA A 65 0.74 6.79 -2.27
N ALA A 66 1.58 5.86 -2.76
CA ALA A 66 2.97 6.14 -3.07
C ALA A 66 3.13 7.19 -4.19
N ILE A 67 2.39 7.03 -5.29
CA ILE A 67 2.40 7.96 -6.42
C ILE A 67 1.93 9.35 -6.01
N ILE A 68 0.76 9.46 -5.35
CA ILE A 68 0.19 10.76 -4.96
C ILE A 68 1.04 11.48 -3.90
N SER A 69 1.68 10.72 -3.00
CA SER A 69 2.53 11.30 -1.96
C SER A 69 3.96 11.57 -2.43
N GLY A 70 4.31 11.18 -3.67
CA GLY A 70 5.66 11.33 -4.23
C GLY A 70 6.72 10.53 -3.47
N VAL A 71 6.33 9.43 -2.82
CA VAL A 71 7.24 8.58 -2.03
C VAL A 71 7.51 7.27 -2.77
N PRO A 72 8.76 6.78 -2.78
CA PRO A 72 9.07 5.51 -3.42
C PRO A 72 8.53 4.35 -2.58
N LEU A 73 8.10 3.27 -3.26
CA LEU A 73 7.56 2.08 -2.63
C LEU A 73 8.66 1.02 -2.43
N SER A 74 8.83 0.57 -1.19
CA SER A 74 9.58 -0.64 -0.87
C SER A 74 8.61 -1.78 -0.60
N SER A 75 8.72 -2.87 -1.37
CA SER A 75 7.84 -4.05 -1.24
C SER A 75 8.58 -5.32 -1.62
N ARG A 76 8.29 -6.43 -0.92
CA ARG A 76 8.75 -7.78 -1.29
C ARG A 76 8.08 -8.27 -2.57
N ASN A 77 6.85 -7.83 -2.82
CA ASN A 77 6.04 -8.26 -3.95
C ASN A 77 6.26 -7.38 -5.18
N GLN A 78 7.52 -7.07 -5.51
CA GLN A 78 7.82 -6.12 -6.60
C GLN A 78 7.15 -6.50 -7.93
N ARG A 79 6.97 -7.79 -8.21
CA ARG A 79 6.35 -8.28 -9.45
C ARG A 79 4.94 -7.72 -9.66
N ASP A 80 4.20 -7.50 -8.57
CA ASP A 80 2.81 -7.03 -8.59
C ASP A 80 2.71 -5.51 -8.82
N PHE A 81 3.85 -4.82 -8.89
CA PHE A 81 3.93 -3.37 -9.05
C PHE A 81 4.68 -2.93 -10.31
N ARG A 82 5.48 -3.82 -10.93
CA ARG A 82 6.39 -3.48 -12.04
C ARG A 82 5.69 -2.92 -13.29
N PHE A 83 4.41 -3.22 -13.49
CA PHE A 83 3.64 -2.72 -14.63
C PHE A 83 3.09 -1.30 -14.41
N ILE A 84 3.21 -0.73 -13.20
CA ILE A 84 2.75 0.63 -12.88
C ILE A 84 3.89 1.62 -13.16
N LEU A 85 3.92 2.19 -14.37
CA LEU A 85 5.03 3.04 -14.84
C LEU A 85 5.29 4.29 -13.97
N GLN A 86 4.25 4.82 -13.32
CA GLN A 86 4.36 6.02 -12.46
C GLN A 86 4.93 5.71 -11.07
N LEU A 87 5.10 4.43 -10.72
CA LEU A 87 5.49 4.01 -9.39
C LEU A 87 7.01 3.80 -9.32
N THR A 88 7.66 4.54 -8.42
CA THR A 88 9.09 4.34 -8.14
C THR A 88 9.25 3.19 -7.14
N LEU A 89 9.89 2.10 -7.57
CA LEU A 89 10.18 0.94 -6.72
C LEU A 89 11.62 1.01 -6.16
N LEU A 90 11.75 0.89 -4.85
CA LEU A 90 13.07 0.70 -4.22
C LEU A 90 13.51 -0.77 -4.33
N PRO A 91 14.81 -1.04 -4.47
CA PRO A 91 15.35 -2.38 -4.30
C PRO A 91 14.96 -2.91 -2.92
N TYR A 92 14.44 -4.14 -2.88
CA TYR A 92 14.21 -4.85 -1.63
C TYR A 92 15.35 -5.88 -1.48
N LEU A 93 16.11 -5.79 -0.38
CA LEU A 93 17.22 -6.70 -0.05
C LEU A 93 16.71 -8.01 0.53
#